data_AF-A0AAQ5Y5J1-F1
#
_entry.id   AF-A0AAQ5Y5J1-F1
#
_cell.length_a   1.000
_cell.length_b   1.000
_cell.length_c   1.000
_cell.angle_alpha   90.00
_cell.angle_beta   90.00
_cell.angle_gamma   90.00
#
_symmetry.space_group_name_H-M   'P 1'
#
loop_
_entity.id
_entity.type
_entity.pdbx_description
1 polymer ?
#
loop_
_entity_poly.entity_id
_entity_poly.type
_entity_poly.pdbx_seq_one_letter_code
_entity_poly.pdbx_strand_id
1 'polypeptide(L)'
;MSTRAVKTTTDNMSGIGAFLKNAWNKEPVIVASCAIGLLGAVLPFLSPYTKYTSMLNAAVPYNYPVPVRDDGNMDDVPAHPCEPKGRSLDWLKNL
;
A
#
# COMPACT_ATOMS: atom_id res chain seq x y z
N MET A 1 -22.14 -1.22 29.97
CA MET A 1 -21.46 -2.23 29.11
C MET A 1 -19.99 -2.21 29.48
N SER A 2 -19.52 -3.20 30.25
CA SER A 2 -18.17 -3.19 30.86
C SER A 2 -17.15 -3.77 29.89
N THR A 3 -16.28 -2.93 29.32
CA THR A 3 -15.12 -3.34 28.53
C THR A 3 -14.08 -3.98 29.46
N ARG A 4 -14.10 -5.31 29.59
CA ARG A 4 -13.03 -6.05 30.26
C ARG A 4 -11.83 -6.09 29.33
N ALA A 5 -10.81 -5.28 29.61
CA ALA A 5 -9.50 -5.44 29.01
C ALA A 5 -8.93 -6.78 29.49
N VAL A 6 -8.86 -7.77 28.59
CA VAL A 6 -8.24 -9.06 28.87
C VAL A 6 -6.74 -8.83 29.04
N LYS A 7 -6.23 -8.97 30.28
CA LYS A 7 -4.79 -8.96 30.55
C LYS A 7 -4.17 -10.25 30.01
N THR A 8 -3.28 -10.13 29.04
CA THR A 8 -2.46 -11.23 28.54
C THR A 8 -1.51 -11.69 29.66
N THR A 9 -1.64 -12.95 30.05
CA THR A 9 -0.79 -13.60 31.07
C THR A 9 0.09 -14.64 30.36
N THR A 10 1.25 -14.97 30.94
CA THR A 10 2.29 -15.80 30.30
C THR A 10 1.80 -17.22 29.92
N ASP A 11 0.85 -17.75 30.67
CA ASP A 11 0.10 -18.99 30.42
C ASP A 11 -0.80 -18.91 29.17
N ASN A 12 -1.46 -17.78 28.94
CA ASN A 12 -2.28 -17.57 27.74
C ASN A 12 -1.41 -17.49 26.47
N MET A 13 -0.24 -16.85 26.55
CA MET A 13 0.72 -16.78 25.44
C MET A 13 1.31 -18.14 25.08
N SER A 14 1.62 -18.97 26.09
CA SER A 14 2.15 -20.31 25.85
C SER A 14 1.09 -21.24 25.22
N GLY A 15 -0.19 -21.07 25.58
CA GLY A 15 -1.31 -21.78 24.97
C GLY A 15 -1.49 -21.47 23.47
N ILE A 16 -1.39 -20.20 23.07
CA ILE A 16 -1.50 -19.79 21.66
C ILE A 16 -0.36 -20.38 20.82
N GLY A 17 0.88 -20.32 21.32
CA GLY A 17 2.04 -20.89 20.62
C GLY A 17 1.94 -22.41 20.44
N ALA A 18 1.49 -23.13 21.48
CA ALA A 18 1.26 -24.58 21.41
C ALA A 18 0.16 -24.93 20.40
N PHE A 19 -0.93 -24.16 20.36
CA PHE A 19 -1.99 -24.33 19.37
C PHE A 19 -1.49 -24.12 17.95
N LEU A 20 -0.78 -23.01 17.68
CA LEU A 20 -0.26 -22.70 16.33
C LEU A 20 0.71 -23.77 15.84
N LYS A 21 1.59 -24.28 16.71
CA LYS A 21 2.50 -25.39 16.37
C LYS A 21 1.73 -26.67 16.03
N ASN A 22 0.71 -27.01 16.80
CA ASN A 22 -0.13 -28.18 16.53
C ASN A 22 -0.95 -28.01 15.24
N ALA A 23 -1.54 -26.83 15.01
CA ALA A 23 -2.30 -26.52 13.80
C ALA A 23 -1.42 -26.59 12.54
N TRP A 24 -0.17 -26.11 12.61
CA TRP A 24 0.80 -26.22 11.52
C TRP A 24 1.13 -27.69 11.19
N ASN A 25 1.27 -28.54 12.21
CA ASN A 25 1.59 -29.96 12.00
C ASN A 25 0.41 -30.77 11.45
N LYS A 26 -0.84 -30.41 11.80
CA LYS A 26 -2.04 -31.15 11.37
C LYS A 26 -2.64 -30.63 10.06
N GLU A 27 -2.73 -29.31 9.92
CA GLU A 27 -3.43 -28.64 8.82
C GLU A 27 -2.58 -27.49 8.25
N PRO A 28 -1.37 -27.77 7.73
CA PRO A 28 -0.43 -26.73 7.29
C PRO A 28 -1.00 -25.83 6.20
N VAL A 29 -1.83 -26.38 5.30
CA VAL A 29 -2.45 -25.63 4.21
C VAL A 29 -3.40 -24.56 4.73
N ILE A 30 -4.17 -24.86 5.77
CA ILE A 30 -5.12 -23.92 6.38
C ILE A 30 -4.36 -22.82 7.13
N VAL A 31 -3.32 -23.18 7.89
CA VAL A 31 -2.53 -22.18 8.61
C VAL A 31 -1.79 -21.24 7.64
N ALA A 32 -1.21 -21.78 6.57
CA ALA A 32 -0.54 -20.99 5.54
C ALA A 32 -1.51 -20.06 4.80
N SER A 33 -2.71 -20.54 4.42
CA SER A 33 -3.70 -19.72 3.73
C SER A 33 -4.20 -18.57 4.59
N CYS A 34 -4.48 -18.82 5.88
CA CYS A 34 -4.83 -17.78 6.84
C CYS A 34 -3.69 -16.75 7.00
N ALA A 35 -2.44 -17.21 7.16
CA ALA A 35 -1.30 -16.33 7.31
C ALA A 35 -1.09 -15.43 6.08
N ILE A 36 -1.13 -16.00 4.88
CA ILE A 36 -1.00 -15.25 3.62
C ILE A 36 -2.14 -14.25 3.46
N GLY A 37 -3.39 -14.65 3.77
CA GLY A 37 -4.55 -13.77 3.71
C GLY A 37 -4.43 -12.57 4.65
N LEU A 38 -4.02 -12.80 5.90
CA LEU A 38 -3.82 -11.74 6.88
C LEU A 38 -2.65 -10.82 6.48
N LEU A 39 -1.53 -11.39 6.02
CA LEU A 39 -0.40 -10.60 5.52
C LEU A 39 -0.81 -9.75 4.33
N GLY A 40 -1.52 -10.31 3.35
CA GLY A 40 -2.00 -9.58 2.17
C GLY A 40 -2.95 -8.43 2.52
N ALA A 41 -3.75 -8.59 3.57
CA ALA A 41 -4.65 -7.53 4.05
C ALA A 41 -3.89 -6.40 4.77
N VAL A 42 -2.86 -6.71 5.55
CA VAL A 42 -2.17 -5.72 6.41
C VAL A 42 -1.00 -5.05 5.71
N LEU A 43 -0.23 -5.79 4.90
CA LEU A 43 1.00 -5.30 4.25
C LEU A 43 0.81 -4.02 3.41
N PRO A 44 -0.28 -3.84 2.63
CA PRO A 44 -0.45 -2.62 1.84
C PRO A 44 -0.52 -1.34 2.70
N PHE A 45 -1.00 -1.44 3.94
CA PHE A 45 -1.10 -0.30 4.86
C PHE A 45 0.21 0.03 5.58
N LEU A 46 1.10 -0.96 5.71
CA LEU A 46 2.42 -0.79 6.32
C LEU A 46 3.50 -0.44 5.29
N SER A 47 3.30 -0.82 4.03
CA SER A 47 4.31 -0.65 2.99
C SER A 47 4.44 0.81 2.57
N PRO A 48 5.64 1.41 2.62
CA PRO A 48 5.87 2.75 2.07
C PRO A 48 5.74 2.76 0.54
N TYR A 49 5.81 1.60 -0.11
CA TYR A 49 5.77 1.48 -1.57
C TYR A 49 4.37 1.56 -2.17
N THR A 50 3.31 1.33 -1.38
CA THR A 50 1.92 1.39 -1.85
C THR A 50 1.59 2.74 -2.49
N LYS A 51 2.21 3.83 -2.00
CA LYS A 51 2.07 5.17 -2.58
C LYS A 51 2.50 5.20 -4.05
N TYR A 52 3.62 4.57 -4.40
CA TYR A 52 4.14 4.61 -5.77
C TYR A 52 3.25 3.86 -6.75
N THR A 53 2.55 2.80 -6.32
CA THR A 53 1.54 2.14 -7.15
C THR A 53 0.42 3.10 -7.56
N SER A 54 -0.08 3.93 -6.63
CA SER A 54 -1.09 4.95 -6.95
C SER A 54 -0.54 6.05 -7.87
N MET A 55 0.70 6.48 -7.64
CA MET A 55 1.36 7.50 -8.46
C MET A 55 1.61 7.00 -9.90
N LEU A 56 1.99 5.74 -10.06
CA LEU A 56 2.15 5.07 -11.35
C LEU A 56 0.84 5.07 -12.14
N ASN A 57 -0.25 4.59 -11.54
CA ASN A 57 -1.55 4.53 -12.20
C ASN A 57 -2.05 5.91 -12.64
N ALA A 58 -1.77 6.96 -11.86
CA ALA A 58 -2.13 8.33 -12.22
C ALA A 58 -1.22 8.95 -13.28
N ALA A 59 0.01 8.46 -13.44
CA ALA A 59 0.99 8.99 -14.37
C ALA A 59 0.86 8.42 -15.79
N VAL A 60 0.18 7.29 -15.98
CA VAL A 60 0.00 6.65 -17.29
C VAL A 60 -1.07 7.39 -18.10
N PRO A 61 -0.72 8.03 -19.24
CA PRO A 61 -1.67 8.77 -20.04
C PRO A 61 -2.39 7.83 -21.03
N TYR A 62 -3.49 7.21 -20.60
CA TYR A 62 -4.33 6.40 -21.50
C TYR A 62 -5.09 7.23 -22.54
N ASN A 63 -5.40 8.49 -22.20
CA ASN A 63 -6.02 9.44 -23.09
C ASN A 63 -4.99 10.48 -23.52
N TYR A 64 -5.17 11.04 -24.72
CA TYR A 64 -4.35 12.14 -25.19
C TYR A 64 -4.55 13.38 -24.29
N PRO A 65 -3.49 13.95 -23.69
CA PRO A 65 -3.61 15.13 -22.83
C PRO A 65 -3.87 16.37 -23.69
N VAL A 66 -5.12 16.84 -23.70
CA VAL A 66 -5.54 18.01 -24.48
C VAL A 66 -4.95 19.28 -23.86
N PRO A 67 -4.22 20.11 -24.64
CA PRO A 67 -3.68 21.37 -24.15
C PRO A 67 -4.78 22.34 -23.70
N VAL A 68 -4.49 23.11 -22.65
CA VAL A 68 -5.39 24.17 -22.16
C VAL A 68 -5.17 25.45 -22.97
N ARG A 69 -6.23 26.22 -23.18
CA ARG A 69 -6.14 27.52 -23.85
C ARG A 69 -5.55 28.57 -22.91
N ASP A 70 -4.51 29.26 -23.36
CA ASP A 70 -3.86 30.34 -22.60
C ASP A 70 -4.78 31.56 -22.42
N ASP A 71 -4.97 31.97 -21.17
CA ASP A 71 -5.69 33.20 -20.77
C ASP A 71 -4.75 34.31 -20.26
N GLY A 72 -3.44 34.04 -20.23
CA GLY A 72 -2.40 34.95 -19.76
C GLY A 72 -2.08 34.84 -18.26
N ASN A 73 -2.72 33.94 -17.50
CA ASN A 73 -2.51 33.80 -16.05
C ASN A 73 -2.43 32.32 -15.61
N MET A 74 -1.53 31.54 -16.22
CA MET A 74 -1.33 30.11 -15.92
C MET A 74 0.11 29.76 -15.52
N ASP A 75 0.52 30.22 -14.33
CA ASP A 75 1.86 30.02 -13.77
C ASP A 75 2.21 28.57 -13.41
N ASP A 76 1.26 27.63 -13.47
CA ASP A 76 1.43 26.19 -13.18
C ASP A 76 1.33 25.28 -14.41
N VAL A 77 0.77 25.74 -15.54
CA VAL A 77 0.68 24.99 -16.82
C VAL A 77 1.92 25.20 -17.71
N PRO A 78 2.67 24.14 -18.10
CA PRO A 78 3.81 24.28 -19.00
C PRO A 78 3.37 24.59 -20.44
N ALA A 79 4.11 25.45 -21.15
CA ALA A 79 3.85 25.76 -22.57
C ALA A 79 4.49 24.73 -23.52
N HIS A 80 5.48 23.96 -23.05
CA HIS A 80 6.13 22.90 -23.82
C HIS A 80 6.48 21.68 -22.93
N PRO A 81 6.44 20.43 -23.45
CA PRO A 81 6.72 19.23 -22.65
C PRO A 81 8.10 19.17 -21.97
N CYS A 82 9.10 19.85 -22.55
CA CYS A 82 10.46 19.90 -22.01
C CYS A 82 10.71 21.05 -21.02
N GLU A 83 9.70 21.87 -20.72
CA GLU A 83 9.85 22.86 -19.67
C GLU A 83 10.07 22.19 -18.31
N PRO A 84 10.82 22.81 -17.39
CA PRO A 84 11.02 22.29 -16.03
C PRO A 84 9.75 22.36 -15.17
N LYS A 85 8.62 22.77 -15.75
CA LYS A 85 7.34 23.01 -15.12
C LYS A 85 6.41 21.82 -15.32
N GLY A 86 5.54 21.57 -14.36
CA GLY A 86 4.65 20.41 -14.35
C GLY A 86 5.21 19.22 -13.58
N ARG A 87 4.55 18.07 -13.69
CA ARG A 87 4.86 16.87 -12.89
C ARG A 87 5.94 16.03 -13.57
N SER A 88 7.17 16.06 -13.05
CA SER A 88 8.24 15.19 -13.54
C SER A 88 8.09 13.74 -13.04
N LEU A 89 8.66 12.81 -13.81
CA LEU A 89 8.72 11.38 -13.48
C LEU A 89 10.10 10.95 -12.99
N ASP A 90 10.91 11.87 -12.46
CA ASP A 90 12.26 11.53 -12.00
C ASP A 90 12.23 10.58 -10.81
N TRP A 91 11.21 10.68 -9.94
CA TRP A 91 10.99 9.72 -8.87
C TRP A 91 10.78 8.29 -9.38
N LEU A 92 10.22 8.11 -10.59
CA LEU A 92 9.99 6.80 -11.19
C LEU A 92 11.27 6.26 -11.85
N LYS A 93 12.03 7.15 -12.49
CA LYS A 93 13.32 6.79 -13.11
C LYS A 93 14.36 6.35 -12.08
N ASN A 94 14.26 6.86 -10.86
CA ASN A 94 15.19 6.62 -9.76
C ASN A 94 14.59 5.72 -8.65
N LEU A 95 13.43 5.11 -8.88
CA LEU A 95 12.80 4.16 -7.96
C LEU A 95 13.56 2.83 -7.98
#